data_AF-A0A816XDH0-F1
#
_entry.id   AF-A0A816XDH0-F1
#
_cell.length_a   1.000
_cell.length_b   1.000
_cell.length_c   1.000
_cell.angle_alpha   90.00
_cell.angle_beta   90.00
_cell.angle_gamma   90.00
#
_symmetry.space_group_name_H-M   'P 1'
#
loop_
_entity.id
_entity.type
_entity.pdbx_description
1 polymer ?
#
loop_
_entity_poly.entity_id
_entity_poly.type
_entity_poly.pdbx_seq_one_letter_code
_entity_poly.pdbx_strand_id
1 'polypeptide(L)'
;MSLLVYLLKADASESLSPSSLFCPFNSDLPTGYVLSPSIHIDEWTWLLEKWKIALQTFPIELTNQGAFSRLVRTTIGVGISRLFSFTINNEQEKLEEKLFQALQMGFYYGIAYALVDGLQDNQSHPQEQFNFDQWLEKAERILCGEQLNPSTLPQLPITSLFLETFHSLVQLTSINSITEQTFTDLALLLRSQRLDKKDLENSNYNDVHLYLGPLLKSHYTYTATAFMGGANMIENRHRLWMTPFLGQLTDDCRDFNEDYETKSITPVTYFIQHDGLSFNPFFVFLFVCEDLYIESNRQQNTGAFLGRRIMRTLRALGKDFQKFLTIFIEQPYPDLYKYILSLENLLQHVGDPEKAIFSPC
;
A
#
# COMPACT_ATOMS: atom_id res chain seq x y z
N MET A 1 21.44 7.83 4.72
CA MET A 1 20.19 7.19 5.19
C MET A 1 19.31 8.10 6.04
N SER A 2 19.71 8.59 7.21
CA SER A 2 18.93 9.63 7.93
C SER A 2 18.72 10.91 7.10
N LEU A 3 19.73 11.27 6.27
CA LEU A 3 19.61 12.31 5.25
C LEU A 3 18.64 11.93 4.12
N LEU A 4 18.58 10.66 3.70
CA LEU A 4 17.63 10.21 2.67
C LEU A 4 16.20 10.30 3.22
N VAL A 5 15.94 9.78 4.42
CA VAL A 5 14.63 9.90 5.09
C VAL A 5 14.27 11.37 5.36
N TYR A 6 15.24 12.22 5.68
CA TYR A 6 15.04 13.66 5.86
C TYR A 6 14.73 14.37 4.53
N LEU A 7 15.48 14.10 3.46
CA LEU A 7 15.28 14.66 2.12
C LEU A 7 13.94 14.19 1.52
N LEU A 8 13.61 12.91 1.68
CA LEU A 8 12.32 12.36 1.27
C LEU A 8 11.15 13.03 2.01
N LYS A 9 11.32 13.39 3.29
CA LYS A 9 10.32 14.15 4.05
C LYS A 9 10.25 15.62 3.62
N ALA A 10 11.39 16.24 3.33
CA ALA A 10 11.48 17.64 2.89
C ALA A 10 10.85 17.83 1.50
N ASP A 11 11.22 16.99 0.53
CA ASP A 11 10.67 17.03 -0.83
C ASP A 11 9.18 16.65 -0.87
N ALA A 12 8.75 15.68 -0.05
CA ALA A 12 7.33 15.38 0.12
C ALA A 12 6.57 16.59 0.68
N SER A 13 7.15 17.37 1.60
CA SER A 13 6.51 18.56 2.15
C SER A 13 6.50 19.77 1.21
N GLU A 14 7.50 19.93 0.33
CA GLU A 14 7.56 21.03 -0.65
C GLU A 14 6.72 20.75 -1.90
N SER A 15 6.62 19.49 -2.35
CA SER A 15 5.82 19.10 -3.52
C SER A 15 4.30 19.01 -3.27
N LEU A 16 3.89 19.12 -2.00
CA LEU A 16 2.54 18.92 -1.50
C LEU A 16 2.06 20.09 -0.63
N SER A 17 2.15 21.33 -1.13
CA SER A 17 1.57 22.47 -0.42
C SER A 17 0.07 22.20 -0.13
N PRO A 18 -0.37 22.17 1.15
CA PRO A 18 -1.77 21.89 1.49
C PRO A 18 -2.72 22.92 0.88
N SER A 19 -2.28 24.17 0.75
CA SER A 19 -3.06 25.28 0.18
C SER A 19 -3.45 25.10 -1.29
N SER A 20 -2.79 24.22 -2.05
CA SER A 20 -3.15 23.90 -3.44
C SER A 20 -3.96 22.61 -3.58
N LEU A 21 -4.16 21.86 -2.49
CA LEU A 21 -4.85 20.56 -2.45
C LEU A 21 -6.30 20.67 -1.95
N PHE A 22 -6.70 21.83 -1.42
CA PHE A 22 -8.04 22.06 -0.90
C PHE A 22 -8.90 22.75 -1.95
N CYS A 23 -9.82 21.99 -2.54
CA CYS A 23 -11.00 22.53 -3.21
C CYS A 23 -12.23 21.92 -2.50
N PRO A 24 -13.24 22.72 -2.15
CA PRO A 24 -14.42 22.22 -1.45
C PRO A 24 -15.13 21.16 -2.31
N PHE A 25 -15.25 19.96 -1.74
CA PHE A 25 -15.91 18.84 -2.37
C PHE A 25 -17.41 19.14 -2.62
N ASN A 26 -17.93 18.86 -3.82
CA ASN A 26 -19.32 19.11 -4.20
C ASN A 26 -20.14 17.81 -4.20
N SER A 27 -21.18 17.75 -3.37
CA SER A 27 -21.96 16.54 -3.04
C SER A 27 -22.98 16.07 -4.08
N ASP A 28 -23.22 16.84 -5.14
CA ASP A 28 -24.30 16.55 -6.08
C ASP A 28 -23.87 15.56 -7.16
N LEU A 29 -24.26 14.28 -7.00
CA LEU A 29 -23.99 13.19 -7.94
C LEU A 29 -25.27 12.40 -8.28
N PRO A 30 -25.38 11.87 -9.52
CA PRO A 30 -26.62 11.28 -10.03
C PRO A 30 -26.97 9.94 -9.37
N THR A 31 -28.24 9.74 -9.03
CA THR A 31 -28.78 8.51 -8.43
C THR A 31 -28.93 7.39 -9.46
N GLY A 32 -28.20 6.29 -9.29
CA GLY A 32 -28.34 5.09 -10.12
C GLY A 32 -27.28 4.01 -9.94
N TYR A 33 -26.72 3.83 -8.73
CA TYR A 33 -25.55 2.96 -8.51
C TYR A 33 -25.90 1.59 -7.91
N VAL A 34 -25.16 0.56 -8.32
CA VAL A 34 -25.41 -0.89 -8.08
C VAL A 34 -25.06 -1.30 -6.64
N LEU A 35 -24.22 -0.51 -5.98
CA LEU A 35 -23.67 -0.73 -4.66
C LEU A 35 -23.96 0.45 -3.69
N SER A 36 -25.15 1.03 -3.70
CA SER A 36 -25.53 2.03 -2.68
C SER A 36 -25.17 1.59 -1.24
N PRO A 37 -24.68 2.49 -0.37
CA PRO A 37 -24.41 2.20 1.04
C PRO A 37 -25.66 1.79 1.83
N SER A 38 -26.85 2.20 1.35
CA SER A 38 -28.13 1.97 2.03
C SER A 38 -28.80 0.69 1.53
N ILE A 39 -28.71 -0.39 2.31
CA ILE A 39 -29.52 -1.61 2.11
C ILE A 39 -30.08 -2.06 3.47
N HIS A 40 -31.37 -2.46 3.51
CA HIS A 40 -32.05 -3.02 4.68
C HIS A 40 -31.66 -4.49 4.95
N ILE A 41 -30.36 -4.76 5.07
CA ILE A 41 -29.79 -6.09 5.27
C ILE A 41 -28.74 -5.97 6.40
N ASP A 42 -28.48 -7.04 7.15
CA ASP A 42 -27.41 -7.07 8.16
C ASP A 42 -26.02 -6.81 7.56
N GLU A 43 -25.10 -6.32 8.38
CA GLU A 43 -23.79 -5.80 7.97
C GLU A 43 -22.93 -6.82 7.21
N TRP A 44 -23.00 -8.09 7.62
CA TRP A 44 -22.22 -9.17 7.04
C TRP A 44 -22.76 -9.58 5.67
N THR A 45 -24.08 -9.71 5.55
CA THR A 45 -24.72 -10.00 4.28
C THR A 45 -24.49 -8.85 3.28
N TRP A 46 -24.49 -7.58 3.72
CA TRP A 46 -24.07 -6.46 2.88
C TRP A 46 -22.64 -6.68 2.35
N LEU A 47 -21.69 -6.94 3.24
CA LEU A 47 -20.27 -7.07 2.86
C LEU A 47 -20.03 -8.24 1.89
N LEU A 48 -20.66 -9.39 2.12
CA LEU A 48 -20.55 -10.56 1.26
C LEU A 48 -21.10 -10.30 -0.15
N GLU A 49 -22.26 -9.66 -0.27
CA GLU A 49 -22.81 -9.30 -1.58
C GLU A 49 -21.94 -8.26 -2.30
N LYS A 50 -21.38 -7.29 -1.56
CA LYS A 50 -20.43 -6.32 -2.14
C LYS A 50 -19.16 -6.98 -2.68
N TRP A 51 -18.56 -7.90 -1.92
CA TRP A 51 -17.41 -8.67 -2.39
C TRP A 51 -17.73 -9.53 -3.61
N LYS A 52 -18.90 -10.18 -3.62
CA LYS A 52 -19.36 -10.96 -4.78
C LYS A 52 -19.50 -10.10 -6.04
N ILE A 53 -20.06 -8.89 -5.92
CA ILE A 53 -20.17 -7.97 -7.06
C ILE A 53 -18.79 -7.48 -7.50
N ALA A 54 -17.90 -7.14 -6.57
CA ALA A 54 -16.53 -6.76 -6.90
C ALA A 54 -15.79 -7.87 -7.67
N LEU A 55 -15.92 -9.12 -7.21
CA LEU A 55 -15.34 -10.28 -7.88
C LEU A 55 -15.91 -10.52 -9.29
N GLN A 56 -17.20 -10.24 -9.51
CA GLN A 56 -17.83 -10.35 -10.83
C GLN A 56 -17.48 -9.20 -11.78
N THR A 57 -17.03 -8.07 -11.25
CA THR A 57 -16.78 -6.83 -12.01
C THR A 57 -15.30 -6.62 -12.30
N PHE A 58 -14.41 -7.11 -11.44
CA PHE A 58 -12.97 -7.02 -11.68
C PHE A 58 -12.57 -7.80 -12.95
N PRO A 59 -11.72 -7.19 -13.82
CA PRO A 59 -11.06 -7.94 -14.89
C PRO A 59 -10.38 -9.19 -14.33
N ILE A 60 -10.38 -10.26 -15.12
CA ILE A 60 -9.81 -11.55 -14.69
C ILE A 60 -8.30 -11.40 -14.43
N GLU A 61 -7.63 -10.55 -15.19
CA GLU A 61 -6.21 -10.21 -15.06
C GLU A 61 -5.93 -9.59 -13.69
N LEU A 62 -6.72 -8.58 -13.29
CA LEU A 62 -6.61 -7.96 -11.96
C LEU A 62 -6.87 -8.96 -10.84
N THR A 63 -7.86 -9.84 -11.04
CA THR A 63 -8.19 -10.89 -10.07
C THR A 63 -7.03 -11.88 -9.90
N ASN A 64 -6.40 -12.30 -11.00
CA ASN A 64 -5.24 -13.18 -11.00
C ASN A 64 -4.01 -12.53 -10.34
N GLN A 65 -3.87 -11.21 -10.46
CA GLN A 65 -2.86 -10.40 -9.76
C GLN A 65 -3.19 -10.14 -8.28
N GLY A 66 -4.27 -10.72 -7.75
CA GLY A 66 -4.61 -10.66 -6.34
C GLY A 66 -5.41 -9.42 -5.92
N ALA A 67 -5.99 -8.66 -6.86
CA ALA A 67 -6.81 -7.47 -6.57
C ALA A 67 -7.93 -7.76 -5.55
N PHE A 68 -8.63 -8.89 -5.69
CA PHE A 68 -9.68 -9.28 -4.76
C PHE A 68 -9.15 -9.63 -3.36
N SER A 69 -8.02 -10.33 -3.27
CA SER A 69 -7.36 -10.63 -1.99
C SER A 69 -6.95 -9.34 -1.26
N ARG A 70 -6.40 -8.37 -2.01
CA ARG A 70 -6.06 -7.04 -1.47
C ARG A 70 -7.30 -6.27 -0.99
N LEU A 71 -8.40 -6.30 -1.74
CA LEU A 71 -9.68 -5.71 -1.32
C LEU A 71 -10.16 -6.30 0.01
N VAL A 72 -10.22 -7.62 0.12
CA VAL A 72 -10.67 -8.32 1.34
C VAL A 72 -9.76 -7.99 2.53
N ARG A 73 -8.43 -8.06 2.35
CA ARG A 73 -7.45 -7.72 3.39
C ARG A 73 -7.60 -6.28 3.86
N THR A 74 -7.80 -5.35 2.94
CA THR A 74 -7.99 -3.93 3.26
C THR A 74 -9.29 -3.71 4.05
N THR A 75 -10.38 -4.31 3.60
CA THR A 75 -11.68 -4.20 4.27
C THR A 75 -11.63 -4.73 5.70
N ILE A 76 -11.13 -5.95 5.87
CA ILE A 76 -11.01 -6.58 7.18
C ILE A 76 -10.00 -5.84 8.06
N GLY A 77 -8.87 -5.41 7.49
CA GLY A 77 -7.83 -4.67 8.20
C GLY A 77 -8.33 -3.36 8.80
N VAL A 78 -9.12 -2.60 8.03
CA VAL A 78 -9.76 -1.36 8.51
C VAL A 78 -10.76 -1.68 9.64
N GLY A 79 -11.58 -2.73 9.49
CA GLY A 79 -12.51 -3.15 10.56
C GLY A 79 -11.81 -3.58 11.85
N ILE A 80 -10.73 -4.36 11.75
CA ILE A 80 -9.91 -4.75 12.90
C ILE A 80 -9.26 -3.52 13.56
N SER A 81 -8.71 -2.61 12.76
CA SER A 81 -8.15 -1.34 13.26
C SER A 81 -9.20 -0.54 14.04
N ARG A 82 -10.46 -0.55 13.58
CA ARG A 82 -11.57 0.08 14.27
C ARG A 82 -11.90 -0.58 15.61
N LEU A 83 -11.96 -1.92 15.65
CA LEU A 83 -12.17 -2.68 16.89
C LEU A 83 -11.08 -2.40 17.93
N PHE A 84 -9.82 -2.34 17.52
CA PHE A 84 -8.72 -2.00 18.43
C PHE A 84 -8.83 -0.57 18.95
N SER A 85 -9.17 0.39 18.08
CA SER A 85 -9.34 1.79 18.46
C SER A 85 -10.43 1.97 19.51
N PHE A 86 -11.54 1.23 19.42
CA PHE A 86 -12.58 1.21 20.45
C PHE A 86 -12.07 0.73 21.81
N THR A 87 -11.28 -0.33 21.80
CA THR A 87 -10.71 -0.91 23.03
C THR A 87 -9.74 0.06 23.70
N ILE A 88 -8.94 0.78 22.92
CA ILE A 88 -7.94 1.73 23.42
C ILE A 88 -8.63 3.01 23.94
N ASN A 89 -9.63 3.52 23.23
CA ASN A 89 -10.28 4.79 23.55
C ASN A 89 -11.45 4.65 24.55
N ASN A 90 -11.79 3.43 24.99
CA ASN A 90 -12.99 3.13 25.79
C ASN A 90 -14.30 3.69 25.20
N GLU A 91 -14.36 3.81 23.87
CA GLU A 91 -15.56 4.20 23.15
C GLU A 91 -16.48 2.98 23.03
N GLN A 92 -17.64 2.97 23.68
CA GLN A 92 -18.65 1.90 23.51
C GLN A 92 -19.90 2.35 22.76
N GLU A 93 -20.07 3.66 22.57
CA GLU A 93 -21.23 4.20 21.88
C GLU A 93 -21.16 3.91 20.37
N LYS A 94 -22.24 3.32 19.84
CA LYS A 94 -22.42 3.03 18.41
C LYS A 94 -21.34 2.12 17.80
N LEU A 95 -20.83 1.15 18.59
CA LEU A 95 -19.81 0.19 18.14
C LEU A 95 -20.18 -0.48 16.81
N GLU A 96 -21.39 -1.05 16.72
CA GLU A 96 -21.87 -1.74 15.51
C GLU A 96 -21.92 -0.79 14.30
N GLU A 97 -22.55 0.38 14.45
CA GLU A 97 -22.68 1.39 13.38
C GLU A 97 -21.30 1.86 12.86
N LYS A 98 -20.41 2.23 13.78
CA LYS A 98 -19.06 2.75 13.45
C LYS A 98 -18.13 1.64 12.93
N LEU A 99 -18.28 0.39 13.39
CA LEU A 99 -17.55 -0.76 12.85
C LEU A 99 -18.02 -1.05 11.42
N PHE A 100 -19.33 -1.03 11.19
CA PHE A 100 -19.88 -1.21 9.86
C PHE A 100 -19.39 -0.11 8.91
N GLN A 101 -19.47 1.16 9.32
CA GLN A 101 -18.93 2.27 8.54
C GLN A 101 -17.44 2.06 8.19
N ALA A 102 -16.62 1.59 9.14
CA ALA A 102 -15.22 1.28 8.87
C ALA A 102 -15.05 0.15 7.85
N LEU A 103 -15.86 -0.90 7.92
CA LEU A 103 -15.88 -1.96 6.90
C LEU A 103 -16.31 -1.43 5.52
N GLN A 104 -17.32 -0.56 5.47
CA GLN A 104 -17.76 0.07 4.22
C GLN A 104 -16.64 0.95 3.64
N MET A 105 -15.99 1.79 4.45
CA MET A 105 -14.84 2.59 4.04
C MET A 105 -13.69 1.72 3.55
N GLY A 106 -13.35 0.65 4.28
CA GLY A 106 -12.31 -0.30 3.89
C GLY A 106 -12.63 -1.06 2.60
N PHE A 107 -13.91 -1.34 2.32
CA PHE A 107 -14.35 -1.93 1.06
C PHE A 107 -14.15 -0.97 -0.12
N TYR A 108 -14.70 0.24 -0.04
CA TYR A 108 -14.60 1.20 -1.14
C TYR A 108 -13.14 1.65 -1.34
N TYR A 109 -12.41 1.93 -0.27
CA TYR A 109 -10.98 2.21 -0.39
C TYR A 109 -10.20 1.01 -0.92
N GLY A 110 -10.56 -0.21 -0.52
CA GLY A 110 -9.96 -1.44 -1.04
C GLY A 110 -10.18 -1.60 -2.55
N ILE A 111 -11.35 -1.20 -3.08
CA ILE A 111 -11.59 -1.17 -4.52
C ILE A 111 -10.69 -0.14 -5.18
N ALA A 112 -10.68 1.10 -4.67
CA ALA A 112 -9.84 2.16 -5.21
C ALA A 112 -8.36 1.74 -5.22
N TYR A 113 -7.87 1.20 -4.11
CA TYR A 113 -6.51 0.69 -3.98
C TYR A 113 -6.21 -0.45 -4.96
N ALA A 114 -7.03 -1.51 -4.96
CA ALA A 114 -6.81 -2.68 -5.80
C ALA A 114 -6.86 -2.34 -7.28
N LEU A 115 -7.68 -1.35 -7.66
CA LEU A 115 -7.69 -0.83 -9.00
C LEU A 115 -6.39 -0.15 -9.32
N VAL A 116 -6.05 0.89 -8.57
CA VAL A 116 -4.89 1.75 -8.85
C VAL A 116 -3.61 0.91 -8.89
N ASP A 117 -3.42 0.01 -7.92
CA ASP A 117 -2.30 -0.95 -7.89
C ASP A 117 -2.31 -1.89 -9.12
N GLY A 118 -3.45 -2.47 -9.45
CA GLY A 118 -3.60 -3.33 -10.63
C GLY A 118 -3.46 -2.62 -11.99
N LEU A 119 -3.70 -1.30 -12.04
CA LEU A 119 -3.50 -0.49 -13.26
C LEU A 119 -2.01 -0.28 -13.56
N GLN A 120 -1.15 -0.34 -12.55
CA GLN A 120 0.30 -0.16 -12.70
C GLN A 120 0.96 -1.40 -13.30
N ASP A 121 0.52 -2.59 -12.92
CA ASP A 121 1.15 -3.88 -13.29
C ASP A 121 0.86 -4.33 -14.73
N ASN A 122 -0.20 -3.80 -15.38
CA ASN A 122 -0.64 -4.23 -16.72
C ASN A 122 0.00 -3.46 -17.90
N GLN A 123 1.01 -2.63 -17.66
CA GLN A 123 1.71 -1.84 -18.70
C GLN A 123 2.47 -2.72 -19.72
N SER A 124 2.59 -4.02 -19.49
CA SER A 124 3.37 -4.97 -20.30
C SER A 124 2.69 -5.45 -21.59
N HIS A 125 1.41 -5.11 -21.84
CA HIS A 125 0.66 -5.64 -22.98
C HIS A 125 0.32 -4.57 -24.04
N PRO A 126 0.92 -4.62 -25.24
CA PRO A 126 0.75 -3.60 -26.28
C PRO A 126 -0.54 -3.73 -27.12
N GLN A 127 -1.48 -4.63 -26.79
CA GLN A 127 -2.59 -4.95 -27.70
C GLN A 127 -3.95 -4.31 -27.36
N GLU A 128 -4.14 -3.78 -26.15
CA GLU A 128 -5.32 -2.96 -25.83
C GLU A 128 -4.89 -1.78 -24.95
N GLN A 129 -4.58 -0.66 -25.60
CA GLN A 129 -4.08 0.56 -24.96
C GLN A 129 -5.22 1.29 -24.23
N PHE A 130 -5.71 0.69 -23.15
CA PHE A 130 -6.50 1.34 -22.14
C PHE A 130 -5.63 2.44 -21.53
N ASN A 131 -5.99 3.72 -21.72
CA ASN A 131 -5.19 4.83 -21.19
C ASN A 131 -5.46 4.97 -19.68
N PHE A 132 -4.89 4.05 -18.90
CA PHE A 132 -5.02 3.98 -17.44
C PHE A 132 -4.47 5.25 -16.76
N ASP A 133 -3.50 5.92 -17.37
CA ASP A 133 -2.92 7.15 -16.83
C ASP A 133 -3.89 8.31 -16.88
N GLN A 134 -4.66 8.44 -17.97
CA GLN A 134 -5.78 9.39 -18.04
C GLN A 134 -6.83 9.09 -16.97
N TRP A 135 -7.06 7.81 -16.66
CA TRP A 135 -7.96 7.38 -15.59
C TRP A 135 -7.47 7.84 -14.21
N LEU A 136 -6.19 7.57 -13.88
CA LEU A 136 -5.57 7.96 -12.62
C LEU A 136 -5.50 9.49 -12.46
N GLU A 137 -5.24 10.22 -13.54
CA GLU A 137 -5.24 11.68 -13.53
C GLU A 137 -6.65 12.24 -13.27
N LYS A 138 -7.66 11.71 -13.96
CA LYS A 138 -9.04 12.17 -13.76
C LYS A 138 -9.56 11.84 -12.36
N ALA A 139 -9.23 10.64 -11.86
CA ALA A 139 -9.51 10.19 -10.50
C ALA A 139 -8.97 11.15 -9.43
N GLU A 140 -7.69 11.51 -9.55
CA GLU A 140 -7.05 12.46 -8.63
C GLU A 140 -7.73 13.82 -8.69
N ARG A 141 -8.04 14.33 -9.88
CA ARG A 141 -8.69 15.64 -9.98
C ARG A 141 -10.09 15.64 -9.35
N ILE A 142 -10.86 14.56 -9.51
CA ILE A 142 -12.16 14.40 -8.85
C ILE A 142 -11.99 14.38 -7.32
N LEU A 143 -10.98 13.67 -6.80
CA LEU A 143 -10.66 13.66 -5.38
C LEU A 143 -10.24 15.04 -4.85
N CYS A 144 -9.56 15.82 -5.69
CA CYS A 144 -9.21 17.21 -5.42
C CYS A 144 -10.38 18.18 -5.68
N GLY A 145 -11.61 17.70 -5.90
CA GLY A 145 -12.82 18.52 -6.00
C GLY A 145 -13.20 18.97 -7.42
N GLU A 146 -12.58 18.46 -8.48
CA GLU A 146 -13.08 18.67 -9.85
C GLU A 146 -14.48 18.04 -9.96
N GLN A 147 -15.43 18.79 -10.51
CA GLN A 147 -16.79 18.29 -10.71
C GLN A 147 -16.76 17.06 -11.61
N LEU A 148 -17.33 15.97 -11.11
CA LEU A 148 -17.45 14.74 -11.89
C LEU A 148 -18.35 14.97 -13.10
N ASN A 149 -17.80 14.80 -14.29
CA ASN A 149 -18.59 14.58 -15.49
C ASN A 149 -18.43 13.11 -15.93
N PRO A 150 -19.42 12.23 -15.68
CA PRO A 150 -19.34 10.82 -16.04
C PRO A 150 -19.04 10.56 -17.52
N SER A 151 -19.44 11.48 -18.41
CA SER A 151 -19.17 11.38 -19.84
C SER A 151 -17.70 11.65 -20.22
N THR A 152 -16.92 12.23 -19.31
CA THR A 152 -15.47 12.47 -19.50
C THR A 152 -14.60 11.34 -18.97
N LEU A 153 -15.19 10.36 -18.27
CA LEU A 153 -14.46 9.18 -17.84
C LEU A 153 -14.34 8.17 -18.98
N PRO A 154 -13.18 7.54 -19.16
CA PRO A 154 -13.02 6.54 -20.21
C PRO A 154 -13.94 5.33 -19.95
N GLN A 155 -14.74 4.92 -20.93
CA GLN A 155 -15.86 3.96 -20.72
C GLN A 155 -15.42 2.51 -20.75
N LEU A 156 -15.14 1.97 -19.57
CA LEU A 156 -14.57 0.64 -19.37
C LEU A 156 -15.42 -0.18 -18.39
N PRO A 157 -15.31 -1.53 -18.37
CA PRO A 157 -16.14 -2.37 -17.51
C PRO A 157 -16.13 -1.97 -16.04
N ILE A 158 -15.01 -1.39 -15.58
CA ILE A 158 -14.81 -0.97 -14.20
C ILE A 158 -15.34 0.44 -13.87
N THR A 159 -15.76 1.22 -14.87
CA THR A 159 -16.15 2.63 -14.72
C THR A 159 -17.27 2.81 -13.72
N SER A 160 -18.27 1.94 -13.76
CA SER A 160 -19.41 1.97 -12.84
C SER A 160 -18.98 1.72 -11.40
N LEU A 161 -18.19 0.67 -11.17
CA LEU A 161 -17.65 0.31 -9.87
C LEU A 161 -16.76 1.42 -9.29
N PHE A 162 -15.97 2.06 -10.16
CA PHE A 162 -15.14 3.19 -9.80
C PHE A 162 -15.99 4.39 -9.37
N LEU A 163 -16.91 4.85 -10.22
CA LEU A 163 -17.80 5.98 -9.92
C LEU A 163 -18.54 5.82 -8.59
N GLU A 164 -19.08 4.63 -8.40
CA GLU A 164 -19.72 4.20 -7.19
C GLU A 164 -18.80 4.24 -5.96
N THR A 165 -17.56 3.78 -6.12
CA THR A 165 -16.55 3.80 -5.06
C THR A 165 -16.30 5.21 -4.56
N PHE A 166 -16.09 6.18 -5.46
CA PHE A 166 -15.90 7.57 -5.06
C PHE A 166 -17.16 8.17 -4.45
N HIS A 167 -18.32 7.91 -5.05
CA HIS A 167 -19.59 8.38 -4.51
C HIS A 167 -19.85 7.86 -3.08
N SER A 168 -19.57 6.59 -2.85
CA SER A 168 -19.82 5.96 -1.56
C SER A 168 -18.81 6.40 -0.51
N LEU A 169 -17.52 6.56 -0.87
CA LEU A 169 -16.54 7.20 -0.01
C LEU A 169 -17.05 8.59 0.39
N VAL A 170 -17.54 9.38 -0.56
CA VAL A 170 -18.09 10.73 -0.34
C VAL A 170 -19.29 10.74 0.61
N GLN A 171 -20.21 9.80 0.45
CA GLN A 171 -21.37 9.71 1.32
C GLN A 171 -20.98 9.32 2.75
N LEU A 172 -20.18 8.26 2.90
CA LEU A 172 -19.68 7.80 4.20
C LEU A 172 -18.86 8.88 4.90
N THR A 173 -18.20 9.72 4.10
CA THR A 173 -17.33 10.77 4.60
C THR A 173 -18.05 12.04 5.06
N SER A 174 -19.19 12.38 4.45
CA SER A 174 -20.02 13.51 4.89
C SER A 174 -20.57 13.38 6.33
N ILE A 175 -20.46 12.18 6.90
CA ILE A 175 -20.98 11.82 8.23
C ILE A 175 -19.89 11.92 9.31
N ASN A 176 -18.60 12.07 8.95
CA ASN A 176 -17.46 11.98 9.88
C ASN A 176 -16.31 12.95 9.49
N SER A 177 -15.51 13.45 10.44
CA SER A 177 -14.34 14.32 10.17
C SER A 177 -13.07 13.58 9.73
N ILE A 178 -13.05 12.25 9.75
CA ILE A 178 -11.92 11.36 9.38
C ILE A 178 -11.51 11.45 7.88
N THR A 179 -12.16 12.32 7.14
CA THR A 179 -12.57 12.02 5.77
C THR A 179 -11.86 12.87 4.73
N GLU A 180 -11.65 14.14 5.05
CA GLU A 180 -10.76 15.02 4.30
C GLU A 180 -9.34 14.44 4.24
N GLN A 181 -8.84 13.91 5.36
CA GLN A 181 -7.52 13.28 5.40
C GLN A 181 -7.49 11.98 4.58
N THR A 182 -8.53 11.15 4.66
CA THR A 182 -8.59 9.90 3.88
C THR A 182 -8.62 10.17 2.37
N PHE A 183 -9.36 11.19 1.92
CA PHE A 183 -9.36 11.59 0.51
C PHE A 183 -8.05 12.21 0.07
N THR A 184 -7.45 13.04 0.91
CA THR A 184 -6.12 13.59 0.68
C THR A 184 -5.12 12.46 0.51
N ASP A 185 -5.09 11.50 1.43
CA ASP A 185 -4.19 10.35 1.36
C ASP A 185 -4.45 9.49 0.11
N LEU A 186 -5.72 9.28 -0.28
CA LEU A 186 -6.03 8.57 -1.52
C LEU A 186 -5.53 9.33 -2.75
N ALA A 187 -5.72 10.65 -2.83
CA ALA A 187 -5.22 11.47 -3.94
C ALA A 187 -3.68 11.45 -3.99
N LEU A 188 -3.04 11.55 -2.84
CA LEU A 188 -1.59 11.48 -2.71
C LEU A 188 -1.05 10.08 -3.05
N LEU A 189 -1.79 9.03 -2.74
CA LEU A 189 -1.50 7.68 -3.19
C LEU A 189 -1.53 7.62 -4.73
N LEU A 190 -2.60 8.09 -5.39
CA LEU A 190 -2.69 8.11 -6.86
C LEU A 190 -1.51 8.85 -7.48
N ARG A 191 -1.15 10.01 -6.93
CA ARG A 191 -0.01 10.80 -7.40
C ARG A 191 1.32 10.07 -7.17
N SER A 192 1.49 9.45 -6.00
CA SER A 192 2.70 8.68 -5.68
C SER A 192 2.92 7.51 -6.65
N GLN A 193 1.84 6.87 -7.11
CA GLN A 193 1.93 5.80 -8.11
C GLN A 193 2.37 6.33 -9.48
N ARG A 194 1.93 7.53 -9.88
CA ARG A 194 2.45 8.15 -11.11
C ARG A 194 3.91 8.58 -10.98
N LEU A 195 4.34 9.04 -9.81
CA LEU A 195 5.74 9.38 -9.53
C LEU A 195 6.66 8.16 -9.46
N ASP A 196 6.14 7.00 -9.04
CA ASP A 196 6.90 5.75 -8.96
C ASP A 196 7.07 5.08 -10.33
N LYS A 197 6.41 5.56 -11.39
CA LYS A 197 6.67 5.10 -12.75
C LYS A 197 8.09 5.48 -13.17
N LYS A 198 8.93 4.45 -13.24
CA LYS A 198 10.31 4.56 -13.71
C LYS A 198 10.39 4.01 -15.13
N ASP A 199 11.04 4.78 -15.99
CA ASP A 199 11.44 4.36 -17.33
C ASP A 199 12.69 3.45 -17.23
N LEU A 200 12.60 2.28 -17.88
CA LEU A 200 13.68 1.29 -17.99
C LEU A 200 14.89 1.82 -18.78
N GLU A 201 14.69 2.78 -19.68
CA GLU A 201 15.78 3.35 -20.48
C GLU A 201 16.57 4.42 -19.73
N ASN A 202 16.07 4.89 -18.59
CA ASN A 202 16.75 5.91 -17.79
C ASN A 202 17.71 5.27 -16.78
N SER A 203 19.00 5.33 -17.07
CA SER A 203 20.05 4.78 -16.22
C SER A 203 20.50 5.70 -15.08
N ASN A 204 19.96 6.92 -14.95
CA ASN A 204 20.49 7.96 -14.06
C ASN A 204 19.59 8.28 -12.85
N TYR A 205 18.83 7.30 -12.33
CA TYR A 205 18.10 7.51 -11.09
C TYR A 205 19.05 7.64 -9.90
N ASN A 206 18.93 8.74 -9.16
CA ASN A 206 19.57 8.83 -7.85
C ASN A 206 18.72 8.10 -6.79
N ASP A 207 19.28 7.86 -5.59
CA ASP A 207 18.59 7.14 -4.52
C ASP A 207 17.24 7.79 -4.12
N VAL A 208 17.13 9.13 -4.16
CA VAL A 208 15.86 9.81 -3.87
C VAL A 208 14.79 9.38 -4.86
N HIS A 209 15.09 9.34 -6.16
CA HIS A 209 14.13 8.89 -7.18
C HIS A 209 13.75 7.42 -7.00
N LEU A 210 14.68 6.57 -6.56
CA LEU A 210 14.41 5.14 -6.36
C LEU A 210 13.46 4.88 -5.20
N TYR A 211 13.65 5.59 -4.08
CA TYR A 211 12.96 5.31 -2.81
C TYR A 211 11.76 6.23 -2.52
N LEU A 212 11.62 7.40 -3.17
CA LEU A 212 10.53 8.33 -2.88
C LEU A 212 9.15 7.78 -3.24
N GLY A 213 9.00 7.24 -4.45
CA GLY A 213 7.75 6.62 -4.90
C GLY A 213 7.27 5.51 -3.95
N PRO A 214 8.10 4.49 -3.67
CA PRO A 214 7.72 3.39 -2.79
C PRO A 214 7.46 3.83 -1.33
N LEU A 215 8.22 4.82 -0.83
CA LEU A 215 7.97 5.42 0.49
C LEU A 215 6.61 6.12 0.55
N LEU A 216 6.28 6.95 -0.43
CA LEU A 216 5.00 7.69 -0.46
C LEU A 216 3.82 6.72 -0.66
N LYS A 217 3.94 5.78 -1.59
CA LYS A 217 2.91 4.76 -1.87
C LYS A 217 2.57 3.97 -0.61
N SER A 218 3.59 3.46 0.08
CA SER A 218 3.39 2.69 1.31
C SER A 218 2.86 3.55 2.46
N HIS A 219 3.35 4.79 2.62
CA HIS A 219 2.87 5.72 3.65
C HIS A 219 1.38 6.03 3.48
N TYR A 220 0.96 6.52 2.31
CA TYR A 220 -0.43 6.93 2.08
C TYR A 220 -1.40 5.76 2.10
N THR A 221 -0.96 4.57 1.68
CA THR A 221 -1.75 3.34 1.84
C THR A 221 -2.02 3.03 3.31
N TYR A 222 -0.99 3.17 4.15
CA TYR A 222 -1.12 2.90 5.59
C TYR A 222 -1.92 3.99 6.32
N THR A 223 -1.64 5.27 6.07
CA THR A 223 -2.32 6.35 6.78
C THR A 223 -3.80 6.40 6.44
N ALA A 224 -4.17 6.22 5.17
CA ALA A 224 -5.58 6.13 4.78
C ALA A 224 -6.30 5.00 5.55
N THR A 225 -5.72 3.79 5.57
CA THR A 225 -6.30 2.64 6.29
C THR A 225 -6.34 2.83 7.81
N ALA A 226 -5.33 3.49 8.39
CA ALA A 226 -5.31 3.80 9.81
C ALA A 226 -6.36 4.85 10.19
N PHE A 227 -6.50 5.92 9.40
CA PHE A 227 -7.52 6.95 9.63
C PHE A 227 -8.93 6.40 9.47
N MET A 228 -9.19 5.60 8.44
CA MET A 228 -10.49 4.91 8.28
C MET A 228 -10.79 3.97 9.47
N GLY A 229 -9.75 3.37 10.06
CA GLY A 229 -9.85 2.60 11.29
C GLY A 229 -10.07 3.44 12.56
N GLY A 230 -10.06 4.76 12.47
CA GLY A 230 -10.23 5.67 13.61
C GLY A 230 -8.99 5.81 14.50
N ALA A 231 -7.81 5.50 13.98
CA ALA A 231 -6.57 5.67 14.72
C ALA A 231 -6.20 7.15 14.82
N ASN A 232 -5.88 7.64 16.03
CA ASN A 232 -5.33 8.97 16.23
C ASN A 232 -3.81 8.93 16.04
N MET A 233 -3.36 9.20 14.81
CA MET A 233 -1.97 8.94 14.38
C MET A 233 -0.95 10.00 14.84
N ILE A 234 -1.37 11.02 15.61
CA ILE A 234 -0.54 12.19 15.93
C ILE A 234 0.68 11.83 16.82
N GLU A 235 0.58 10.80 17.67
CA GLU A 235 1.57 10.57 18.72
C GLU A 235 2.89 9.94 18.25
N ASN A 236 2.93 9.22 17.12
CA ASN A 236 4.18 8.64 16.60
C ASN A 236 4.34 8.79 15.09
N ARG A 237 4.56 10.05 14.66
CA ARG A 237 4.83 10.38 13.24
C ARG A 237 5.96 9.56 12.63
N HIS A 238 6.99 9.18 13.39
CA HIS A 238 8.11 8.42 12.85
C HIS A 238 7.66 7.02 12.36
N ARG A 239 6.88 6.31 13.18
CA ARG A 239 6.36 4.98 12.83
C ARG A 239 5.39 5.00 11.64
N LEU A 240 4.67 6.09 11.41
CA LEU A 240 3.77 6.25 10.25
C LEU A 240 4.52 6.20 8.92
N TRP A 241 5.78 6.62 8.91
CA TRP A 241 6.61 6.58 7.70
C TRP A 241 7.41 5.29 7.63
N MET A 242 8.04 4.88 8.74
CA MET A 242 9.01 3.78 8.71
C MET A 242 8.36 2.39 8.71
N THR A 243 7.21 2.21 9.36
CA THR A 243 6.55 0.88 9.39
C THR A 243 6.04 0.45 8.01
N PRO A 244 5.33 1.32 7.25
CA PRO A 244 4.87 0.95 5.91
C PRO A 244 6.02 0.82 4.92
N PHE A 245 7.05 1.67 5.03
CA PHE A 245 8.23 1.57 4.20
C PHE A 245 9.02 0.29 4.45
N LEU A 246 9.12 -0.15 5.71
CA LEU A 246 9.65 -1.47 6.05
C LEU A 246 8.82 -2.59 5.40
N GLY A 247 7.50 -2.39 5.31
CA GLY A 247 6.57 -3.14 4.45
C GLY A 247 7.15 -3.35 3.06
N GLN A 248 7.21 -2.26 2.31
CA GLN A 248 7.65 -2.22 0.92
C GLN A 248 9.04 -2.84 0.71
N LEU A 249 10.03 -2.45 1.53
CA LEU A 249 11.39 -3.00 1.43
C LEU A 249 11.45 -4.51 1.69
N THR A 250 10.53 -5.02 2.51
CA THR A 250 10.42 -6.47 2.74
C THR A 250 9.96 -7.18 1.49
N ASP A 251 8.94 -6.65 0.82
CA ASP A 251 8.35 -7.25 -0.36
C ASP A 251 9.35 -7.18 -1.54
N ASP A 252 9.98 -6.02 -1.77
CA ASP A 252 11.05 -5.87 -2.78
C ASP A 252 12.19 -6.87 -2.58
N CYS A 253 12.55 -7.20 -1.32
CA CYS A 253 13.57 -8.21 -1.05
C CYS A 253 13.07 -9.63 -1.35
N ARG A 254 11.82 -9.95 -0.98
CA ARG A 254 11.25 -11.29 -1.17
C ARG A 254 11.03 -11.62 -2.63
N ASP A 255 10.59 -10.63 -3.39
CA ASP A 255 10.14 -10.79 -4.77
C ASP A 255 11.26 -10.46 -5.77
N PHE A 256 12.50 -10.25 -5.31
CA PHE A 256 13.59 -9.70 -6.12
C PHE A 256 13.87 -10.44 -7.44
N ASN A 257 13.69 -11.77 -7.46
CA ASN A 257 13.89 -12.55 -8.67
C ASN A 257 12.70 -12.44 -9.62
N GLU A 258 11.47 -12.43 -9.09
CA GLU A 258 10.26 -12.24 -9.89
C GLU A 258 10.25 -10.84 -10.50
N ASP A 259 10.59 -9.81 -9.71
CA ASP A 259 10.76 -8.43 -10.17
C ASP A 259 11.84 -8.32 -11.25
N TYR A 260 12.96 -9.02 -11.07
CA TYR A 260 14.05 -9.04 -12.05
C TYR A 260 13.63 -9.72 -13.36
N GLU A 261 12.90 -10.83 -13.29
CA GLU A 261 12.39 -11.56 -14.46
C GLU A 261 11.31 -10.77 -15.22
N THR A 262 10.43 -10.07 -14.49
CA THR A 262 9.36 -9.23 -15.05
C THR A 262 9.82 -7.84 -15.47
N LYS A 263 11.09 -7.50 -15.23
CA LYS A 263 11.68 -6.17 -15.47
C LYS A 263 10.98 -5.04 -14.70
N SER A 264 10.47 -5.34 -13.52
CA SER A 264 9.99 -4.32 -12.58
C SER A 264 11.17 -3.50 -12.06
N ILE A 265 11.04 -2.17 -11.98
CA ILE A 265 12.09 -1.28 -11.46
C ILE A 265 11.84 -0.99 -9.98
N THR A 266 12.44 -1.82 -9.13
CA THR A 266 12.51 -1.61 -7.68
C THR A 266 13.93 -1.16 -7.32
N PRO A 267 14.16 -0.62 -6.11
CA PRO A 267 15.52 -0.38 -5.64
C PRO A 267 16.41 -1.64 -5.70
N VAL A 268 15.81 -2.82 -5.53
CA VAL A 268 16.49 -4.12 -5.59
C VAL A 268 16.93 -4.46 -7.01
N THR A 269 16.03 -4.39 -7.99
CA THR A 269 16.38 -4.69 -9.38
C THR A 269 17.31 -3.64 -9.98
N TYR A 270 17.12 -2.37 -9.64
CA TYR A 270 18.01 -1.29 -10.09
C TYR A 270 19.44 -1.47 -9.54
N PHE A 271 19.60 -1.81 -8.25
CA PHE A 271 20.90 -2.10 -7.67
C PHE A 271 21.62 -3.24 -8.41
N ILE A 272 20.89 -4.30 -8.79
CA ILE A 272 21.43 -5.44 -9.54
C ILE A 272 21.80 -5.04 -10.97
N GLN A 273 20.93 -4.31 -11.68
CA GLN A 273 21.12 -3.94 -13.09
C GLN A 273 22.25 -2.93 -13.30
N HIS A 274 22.55 -2.14 -12.28
CA HIS A 274 23.53 -1.06 -12.33
C HIS A 274 24.72 -1.30 -11.40
N ASP A 275 25.09 -2.56 -11.15
CA ASP A 275 26.31 -2.96 -10.42
C ASP A 275 26.54 -2.19 -9.10
N GLY A 276 25.46 -1.93 -8.36
CA GLY A 276 25.53 -1.26 -7.05
C GLY A 276 25.76 0.26 -7.09
N LEU A 277 25.39 0.93 -8.18
CA LEU A 277 25.43 2.41 -8.27
C LEU A 277 24.44 3.14 -7.34
N SER A 278 23.51 2.41 -6.71
CA SER A 278 22.56 2.92 -5.70
C SER A 278 22.88 2.38 -4.31
N PHE A 279 22.22 2.89 -3.27
CA PHE A 279 22.29 2.29 -1.96
C PHE A 279 21.84 0.83 -2.00
N ASN A 280 22.58 -0.01 -1.28
CA ASN A 280 22.24 -1.41 -1.16
C ASN A 280 20.89 -1.57 -0.43
N PRO A 281 19.84 -2.06 -1.10
CA PRO A 281 18.47 -2.06 -0.60
C PRO A 281 18.27 -3.00 0.59
N PHE A 282 19.04 -4.10 0.67
CA PHE A 282 19.01 -4.96 1.84
C PHE A 282 19.57 -4.24 3.08
N PHE A 283 20.62 -3.42 2.93
CA PHE A 283 21.09 -2.58 4.03
C PHE A 283 20.11 -1.45 4.37
N VAL A 284 19.40 -0.89 3.39
CA VAL A 284 18.30 0.05 3.67
C VAL A 284 17.22 -0.63 4.52
N PHE A 285 16.80 -1.84 4.16
CA PHE A 285 15.87 -2.66 4.95
C PHE A 285 16.36 -2.91 6.39
N LEU A 286 17.61 -3.32 6.57
CA LEU A 286 18.20 -3.54 7.89
C LEU A 286 18.30 -2.25 8.70
N PHE A 287 18.65 -1.13 8.06
CA PHE A 287 18.72 0.18 8.70
C PHE A 287 17.36 0.64 9.21
N VAL A 288 16.30 0.47 8.42
CA VAL A 288 14.93 0.80 8.88
C VAL A 288 14.51 -0.08 10.05
N CYS A 289 14.92 -1.36 10.07
CA CYS A 289 14.72 -2.21 11.24
C CYS A 289 15.44 -1.66 12.48
N GLU A 290 16.73 -1.32 12.35
CA GLU A 290 17.51 -0.76 13.45
C GLU A 290 16.92 0.56 13.97
N ASP A 291 16.54 1.47 13.07
CA ASP A 291 15.95 2.76 13.39
C ASP A 291 14.65 2.60 14.21
N LEU A 292 13.75 1.71 13.76
CA LEU A 292 12.53 1.36 14.52
C LEU A 292 12.83 0.72 15.87
N TYR A 293 13.89 -0.09 15.98
CA TYR A 293 14.31 -0.69 17.25
C TYR A 293 14.84 0.38 18.22
N ILE A 294 15.66 1.31 17.73
CA ILE A 294 16.19 2.44 18.51
C ILE A 294 15.06 3.34 18.98
N GLU A 295 14.14 3.74 18.09
CA GLU A 295 12.97 4.57 18.44
C GLU A 295 12.09 3.87 19.49
N SER A 296 11.97 2.54 19.43
CA SER A 296 11.26 1.81 20.47
C SER A 296 11.95 1.82 21.85
N ASN A 297 13.02 2.59 22.04
CA ASN A 297 13.91 2.53 23.20
C ASN A 297 14.44 1.11 23.42
N ARG A 298 14.74 0.40 22.33
CA ARG A 298 15.27 -0.96 22.33
C ARG A 298 14.36 -1.98 23.04
N GLN A 299 13.04 -1.77 23.00
CA GLN A 299 12.07 -2.70 23.57
C GLN A 299 12.24 -4.11 23.00
N GLN A 300 12.29 -5.11 23.89
CA GLN A 300 12.51 -6.52 23.52
C GLN A 300 11.45 -7.04 22.55
N ASN A 301 10.18 -6.65 22.73
CA ASN A 301 9.08 -7.08 21.84
C ASN A 301 9.26 -6.53 20.41
N THR A 302 9.69 -5.28 20.27
CA THR A 302 10.01 -4.67 18.97
C THR A 302 11.20 -5.37 18.33
N GLY A 303 12.27 -5.63 19.08
CA GLY A 303 13.42 -6.37 18.58
C GLY A 303 13.06 -7.78 18.10
N ALA A 304 12.23 -8.50 18.86
CA ALA A 304 11.74 -9.82 18.47
C ALA A 304 10.84 -9.78 17.22
N PHE A 305 9.99 -8.75 17.09
CA PHE A 305 9.17 -8.54 15.89
C PHE A 305 10.04 -8.30 14.65
N LEU A 306 11.00 -7.38 14.73
CA LEU A 306 11.90 -7.02 13.62
C LEU A 306 12.82 -8.19 13.25
N GLY A 307 13.38 -8.88 14.25
CA GLY A 307 14.19 -10.09 14.01
C GLY A 307 13.41 -11.19 13.30
N ARG A 308 12.15 -11.45 13.71
CA ARG A 308 11.27 -12.37 12.99
C ARG A 308 11.00 -11.91 11.56
N ARG A 309 10.83 -10.61 11.34
CA ARG A 309 10.60 -10.05 10.00
C ARG A 309 11.82 -10.31 9.10
N ILE A 310 13.03 -9.99 9.55
CA ILE A 310 14.29 -10.27 8.84
C ILE A 310 14.39 -11.77 8.49
N MET A 311 14.19 -12.64 9.46
CA MET A 311 14.28 -14.10 9.24
C MET A 311 13.22 -14.61 8.25
N ARG A 312 12.01 -14.05 8.26
CA ARG A 312 10.97 -14.40 7.28
C ARG A 312 11.32 -13.91 5.87
N THR A 313 11.84 -12.69 5.74
CA THR A 313 12.33 -12.16 4.47
C THR A 313 13.38 -13.08 3.88
N LEU A 314 14.39 -13.46 4.67
CA LEU A 314 15.45 -14.37 4.24
C LEU A 314 14.93 -15.78 3.89
N ARG A 315 14.00 -16.31 4.69
CA ARG A 315 13.37 -17.63 4.43
C ARG A 315 12.60 -17.63 3.11
N ALA A 316 11.88 -16.56 2.81
CA ALA A 316 11.04 -16.45 1.62
C ALA A 316 11.84 -16.52 0.31
N LEU A 317 13.13 -16.17 0.34
CA LEU A 317 14.05 -16.29 -0.80
C LEU A 317 14.22 -17.74 -1.27
N GLY A 318 14.03 -18.73 -0.39
CA GLY A 318 14.08 -20.15 -0.74
C GLY A 318 15.37 -20.54 -1.49
N LYS A 319 15.23 -21.03 -2.72
CA LYS A 319 16.36 -21.44 -3.59
C LYS A 319 17.31 -20.28 -3.93
N ASP A 320 16.85 -19.05 -3.80
CA ASP A 320 17.56 -17.84 -4.21
C ASP A 320 18.28 -17.14 -3.06
N PHE A 321 18.19 -17.71 -1.85
CA PHE A 321 18.84 -17.21 -0.64
C PHE A 321 20.34 -16.95 -0.82
N GLN A 322 21.11 -17.94 -1.29
CA GLN A 322 22.55 -17.78 -1.45
C GLN A 322 22.91 -16.73 -2.51
N LYS A 323 22.19 -16.74 -3.65
CA LYS A 323 22.35 -15.73 -4.71
C LYS A 323 22.13 -14.32 -4.16
N PHE A 324 21.06 -14.13 -3.40
CA PHE A 324 20.75 -12.86 -2.75
C PHE A 324 21.89 -12.40 -1.83
N LEU A 325 22.38 -13.26 -0.94
CA LEU A 325 23.48 -12.89 -0.03
C LEU A 325 24.78 -12.56 -0.78
N THR A 326 25.08 -13.26 -1.87
CA THR A 326 26.25 -12.97 -2.71
C THR A 326 26.16 -11.58 -3.34
N ILE A 327 24.99 -11.21 -3.87
CA ILE A 327 24.76 -9.90 -4.49
C ILE A 327 24.85 -8.78 -3.44
N PHE A 328 24.15 -8.93 -2.31
CA PHE A 328 23.92 -7.83 -1.39
C PHE A 328 24.89 -7.78 -0.21
N ILE A 329 25.66 -8.83 0.09
CA ILE A 329 26.41 -8.91 1.37
C ILE A 329 27.86 -9.37 1.19
N GLU A 330 28.13 -10.36 0.34
CA GLU A 330 29.41 -11.07 0.32
C GLU A 330 30.63 -10.17 0.18
N GLN A 331 30.63 -9.28 -0.82
CA GLN A 331 31.73 -8.34 -1.05
C GLN A 331 31.85 -7.26 0.03
N PRO A 332 30.77 -6.52 0.38
CA PRO A 332 30.89 -5.43 1.33
C PRO A 332 31.06 -5.89 2.79
N TYR A 333 30.54 -7.07 3.17
CA TYR A 333 30.52 -7.54 4.57
C TYR A 333 30.66 -9.08 4.67
N PRO A 334 31.87 -9.64 4.48
CA PRO A 334 32.09 -11.09 4.44
C PRO A 334 31.77 -11.82 5.76
N ASP A 335 31.94 -11.16 6.90
CA ASP A 335 31.62 -11.75 8.20
C ASP A 335 30.10 -11.81 8.43
N LEU A 336 29.37 -10.79 7.98
CA LEU A 336 27.91 -10.79 8.02
C LEU A 336 27.34 -11.86 7.07
N TYR A 337 27.93 -12.03 5.89
CA TYR A 337 27.59 -13.09 4.95
C TYR A 337 27.72 -14.48 5.61
N LYS A 338 28.88 -14.77 6.22
CA LYS A 338 29.11 -16.04 6.93
C LYS A 338 28.14 -16.25 8.08
N TYR A 339 27.87 -15.20 8.85
CA TYR A 339 26.91 -15.25 9.94
C TYR A 339 25.51 -15.59 9.44
N ILE A 340 24.99 -14.88 8.44
CA ILE A 340 23.65 -15.13 7.91
C ILE A 340 23.56 -16.52 7.27
N LEU A 341 24.60 -16.96 6.55
CA LEU A 341 24.66 -18.31 5.98
C LEU A 341 24.61 -19.39 7.08
N SER A 342 25.24 -19.15 8.24
CA SER A 342 25.16 -20.08 9.38
C SER A 342 23.75 -20.23 9.96
N LEU A 343 22.85 -19.27 9.69
CA LEU A 343 21.46 -19.30 10.13
C LEU A 343 20.54 -20.07 9.17
N GLU A 344 21.02 -20.55 8.02
CA GLU A 344 20.19 -21.19 6.99
C GLU A 344 19.34 -22.34 7.53
N ASN A 345 19.93 -23.20 8.37
CA ASN A 345 19.23 -24.31 9.01
C ASN A 345 18.11 -23.83 9.96
N LEU A 346 18.28 -22.66 10.59
CA LEU A 346 17.28 -22.09 11.50
C LEU A 346 16.10 -21.47 10.73
N LEU A 347 16.31 -21.00 9.50
CA LEU A 347 15.24 -20.42 8.67
C LEU A 347 14.09 -21.40 8.42
N GLN A 348 14.38 -22.70 8.33
CA GLN A 348 13.38 -23.74 8.11
C GLN A 348 12.32 -23.82 9.23
N HIS A 349 12.67 -23.38 10.44
CA HIS A 349 11.80 -23.40 11.61
C HIS A 349 11.01 -22.11 11.83
N VAL A 350 11.22 -21.09 11.00
CA VAL A 350 10.55 -19.79 11.16
C VAL A 350 9.18 -19.83 10.49
N GLY A 351 8.12 -20.01 11.27
CA GLY A 351 6.74 -20.04 10.77
C GLY A 351 6.31 -18.75 10.04
N ASP A 352 5.48 -18.92 9.01
CA ASP A 352 4.84 -17.84 8.25
C ASP A 352 3.32 -17.83 8.53
N PRO A 353 2.86 -17.06 9.53
CA PRO A 353 1.45 -17.00 9.87
C PRO A 353 0.61 -16.32 8.78
N GLU A 354 1.21 -15.50 7.90
CA GLU A 354 0.48 -14.81 6.82
C GLU A 354 0.08 -15.79 5.71
N LYS A 355 0.92 -16.80 5.43
CA LYS A 355 0.57 -17.91 4.54
C LYS A 355 -0.31 -18.96 5.21
N ALA A 356 -0.22 -19.14 6.53
CA ALA A 356 -0.99 -20.16 7.27
C ALA A 356 -2.50 -19.86 7.31
N ILE A 357 -2.92 -18.59 7.26
CA ILE A 357 -4.34 -18.21 7.32
C ILE A 357 -5.08 -18.48 5.99
N PHE A 358 -4.36 -18.51 4.86
CA PHE A 358 -4.95 -18.61 3.51
C PHE A 358 -4.47 -19.82 2.71
N SER A 359 -3.66 -20.71 3.29
CA SER A 359 -3.30 -21.98 2.64
C SER A 359 -4.50 -22.92 2.72
N PRO A 360 -4.99 -23.47 1.60
CA PRO A 360 -6.04 -24.49 1.66
C PRO A 360 -5.47 -25.71 2.42
N CYS A 361 -6.22 -26.19 3.42
CA CYS A 361 -5.99 -27.50 4.01
C CYS A 361 -6.20 -28.61 2.97
#